data_AF-A0A3M1F2S3-F1
#
_entry.id   AF-A0A3M1F2S3-F1
#
_cell.length_a   1.000
_cell.length_b   1.000
_cell.length_c   1.000
_cell.angle_alpha   90.00
_cell.angle_beta   90.00
_cell.angle_gamma   90.00
#
_symmetry.space_group_name_H-M   'P 1'
#
loop_
_entity.id
_entity.type
_entity.pdbx_description
1 polymer ?
#
loop_
_entity_poly.entity_id
_entity_poly.type
_entity_poly.pdbx_seq_one_letter_code
_entity_poly.pdbx_strand_id
1 'polypeptide(L)' 'MGESGHFVAVIGGAVAGAEAAATLAEKGFEVVVFDQNALPCG' A
#
# COMPACT_ATOMS: atom_id res chain seq x y z
N MET A 1 -3.04 -25.56 -1.93
CA MET A 1 -3.40 -24.37 -1.13
C MET A 1 -2.09 -23.63 -0.90
N GLY A 2 -1.72 -22.79 -1.86
CA GLY A 2 -0.36 -22.29 -2.00
C GLY A 2 -0.16 -20.96 -1.29
N GLU A 3 0.82 -20.98 -0.38
CA GLU A 3 1.73 -19.90 0.02
C GLU A 3 1.18 -18.72 0.84
N SER A 4 1.88 -18.43 1.93
CA SER A 4 1.65 -17.32 2.86
C SER A 4 1.80 -15.99 2.13
N GLY A 5 0.67 -15.37 1.73
CA GLY A 5 0.66 -14.02 1.19
C GLY A 5 1.34 -13.04 2.15
N HIS A 6 2.24 -12.20 1.64
CA HIS A 6 2.86 -11.16 2.45
C HIS A 6 1.91 -9.95 2.54
N PHE A 7 1.70 -9.49 3.78
CA PHE A 7 0.97 -8.27 4.08
C PHE A 7 1.95 -7.10 4.15
N VAL A 8 1.64 -6.00 3.47
CA VAL A 8 2.49 -4.81 3.42
C VAL A 8 1.72 -3.60 3.93
N ALA A 9 2.29 -2.92 4.93
CA ALA A 9 1.81 -1.63 5.40
C ALA A 9 2.61 -0.50 4.75
N VAL A 10 1.94 0.41 4.08
CA VAL A 10 2.52 1.64 3.52
C VAL A 10 2.10 2.82 4.38
N ILE A 11 3.07 3.60 4.86
CA ILE A 11 2.81 4.78 5.72
C ILE A 11 3.05 6.04 4.89
N GLY A 12 2.00 6.86 4.76
CA GLY A 12 1.89 7.99 3.84
C GLY A 12 1.22 7.58 2.54
N GLY A 13 0.12 8.25 2.18
CA GLY A 13 -0.73 8.00 1.00
C GLY A 13 -0.69 9.12 -0.05
N ALA A 14 0.25 10.06 0.08
CA ALA A 14 0.60 10.97 -1.01
C ALA A 14 1.20 10.20 -2.21
N VAL A 15 1.66 10.92 -3.25
CA VAL A 15 2.06 10.34 -4.55
C VAL A 15 2.98 9.11 -4.41
N ALA A 16 4.07 9.23 -3.65
CA ALA A 16 5.04 8.14 -3.51
C ALA A 16 4.45 6.88 -2.83
N GLY A 17 3.62 7.08 -1.81
CA GLY A 17 2.99 5.97 -1.09
C GLY A 17 1.90 5.29 -1.91
N ALA A 18 1.10 6.07 -2.64
CA ALA A 18 0.10 5.54 -3.55
C ALA A 18 0.72 4.69 -4.67
N GLU A 19 1.80 5.17 -5.30
CA GLU A 19 2.53 4.44 -6.35
C GLU A 19 3.18 3.15 -5.81
N ALA A 20 3.77 3.20 -4.61
CA ALA A 20 4.33 2.02 -3.97
C ALA A 20 3.24 0.98 -3.65
N ALA A 21 2.10 1.42 -3.12
CA ALA A 21 0.98 0.54 -2.82
C ALA A 21 0.39 -0.11 -4.08
N ALA A 22 0.22 0.66 -5.15
CA ALA A 22 -0.27 0.16 -6.43
C ALA A 22 0.68 -0.91 -7.01
N THR A 23 1.99 -0.60 -7.07
CA THR A 23 3.02 -1.53 -7.57
C THR A 23 3.04 -2.85 -6.79
N LEU A 24 2.82 -2.81 -5.48
CA LEU A 24 2.78 -4.01 -4.64
C LEU A 24 1.48 -4.79 -4.81
N ALA A 25 0.34 -4.11 -4.89
CA ALA A 25 -0.94 -4.77 -5.14
C ALA A 25 -0.94 -5.49 -6.51
N GLU A 26 -0.37 -4.88 -7.55
CA GLU A 26 -0.21 -5.51 -8.87
C GLU A 26 0.65 -6.78 -8.85
N LYS A 27 1.59 -6.88 -7.88
CA LYS A 27 2.43 -8.05 -7.67
C LYS A 27 1.77 -9.13 -6.81
N GLY A 28 0.52 -8.92 -6.38
CA GLY A 28 -0.25 -9.88 -5.60
C GLY A 28 -0.03 -9.78 -4.09
N PHE A 29 0.55 -8.69 -3.59
CA PHE A 29 0.66 -8.44 -2.15
C PHE A 29 -0.65 -7.88 -1.59
N GLU A 30 -0.96 -8.22 -0.34
CA GLU A 30 -2.09 -7.60 0.37
C GLU A 30 -1.59 -6.32 1.06
N VAL A 31 -2.06 -5.17 0.58
CA VAL A 31 -1.49 -3.86 0.94
C VAL A 31 -2.50 -3.00 1.70
N VAL A 32 -2.06 -2.39 2.79
CA VAL A 32 -2.83 -1.39 3.55
C VAL A 32 -2.04 -0.08 3.58
N VAL A 33 -2.69 1.01 3.20
CA VAL A 33 -2.12 2.37 3.24
C VAL A 33 -2.67 3.12 4.45
N PHE A 34 -1.77 3.67 5.25
CA PHE A 34 -2.10 4.55 6.37
C PHE A 34 -1.65 5.96 6.04
N ASP A 35 -2.56 6.93 6.13
CA ASP A 35 -2.23 8.35 6.04
C ASP A 35 -2.65 9.04 7.34
N GLN A 36 -1.88 10.06 7.74
CA GLN A 36 -2.22 10.91 8.88
C GLN A 36 -3.30 11.93 8.51
N ASN A 37 -3.39 12.29 7.23
CA ASN A 37 -4.34 13.24 6.70
C ASN A 37 -5.63 12.55 6.27
N ALA A 38 -6.75 13.25 6.44
CA ALA A 38 -8.03 12.79 5.92
C ALA A 38 -8.11 12.87 4.39
N LEU A 39 -7.27 13.70 3.77
CA LEU A 39 -7.20 13.89 2.32
C LEU A 39 -5.85 13.39 1.78
N PRO A 40 -5.83 12.79 0.59
CA PRO A 40 -4.59 12.39 -0.07
C PRO A 40 -3.79 13.62 -0.53
N CYS A 41 -2.54 13.38 -0.97
CA CYS A 41 -1.59 14.36 -1.52
C CYS A 41 -0.68 15.09 -0.52
N GLY A 42 -0.76 14.77 0.77
CA GLY A 42 0.03 15.42 1.82
C GLY A 42 -0.61 16.69 2.37
#